data_AF-A0A7X9JMJ2-F1
#
_entry.id   AF-A0A7X9JMJ2-F1
#
_cell.length_a   1.000
_cell.length_b   1.000
_cell.length_c   1.000
_cell.angle_alpha   90.00
_cell.angle_beta   90.00
_cell.angle_gamma   90.00
#
_symmetry.space_group_name_H-M   'P 1'
#
loop_
_entity.id
_entity.type
_entity.pdbx_description
1 polymer ?
#
loop_
_entity_poly.entity_id
_entity_poly.type
_entity_poly.pdbx_seq_one_letter_code
_entity_poly.pdbx_strand_id
1 'polypeptide(L)'
;FIYLLGLGKFFMIVAALDTGSAFEGMGASREALYSMLVEPAFFILFASLAMLSGTTSFETFFYSLTFNSSLAIFIGVLATYLIFHIALLENSRMPYDDPKTHLELTMIHEVMVLDYCGFDLALIQWAGHLKFIIYSLLVSNLFIASSFPEWLQWLIFVLTTLLFAIAVGFVESFRARHKLRSNNKAIVILIPISILIFFGSMLIMNKLF
;
A
#
# COMPACT_ATOMS: atom_id res chain seq x y z
N PHE A 1 13.90 -0.89 0.91
CA PHE A 1 12.65 -0.61 0.16
C PHE A 1 11.64 0.18 1.00
N ILE A 2 11.12 -0.36 2.11
CA ILE A 2 10.08 0.29 2.94
C ILE A 2 10.48 1.72 3.34
N TYR A 3 11.67 1.91 3.91
CA TYR A 3 12.16 3.23 4.31
C TYR A 3 12.43 4.20 3.15
N LEU A 4 12.61 3.70 1.92
CA LEU A 4 12.73 4.57 0.75
C LEU A 4 11.37 5.22 0.43
N LEU A 5 10.29 4.44 0.49
CA LEU A 5 8.93 4.99 0.37
C LEU A 5 8.61 5.96 1.53
N GLY A 6 9.01 5.60 2.75
CA GLY A 6 8.86 6.47 3.93
C GLY A 6 9.62 7.79 3.79
N LEU A 7 10.83 7.76 3.25
CA LEU A 7 11.66 8.94 3.00
C LEU A 7 11.05 9.85 1.92
N GLY A 8 10.45 9.29 0.87
CA GLY A 8 9.69 10.09 -0.10
C GLY A 8 8.52 10.84 0.54
N LYS A 9 7.79 10.17 1.45
CA LYS A 9 6.72 10.81 2.21
C LYS A 9 7.23 11.84 3.22
N PHE A 10 8.36 11.58 3.86
CA PHE A 10 9.01 12.55 4.75
C PHE A 10 9.29 13.87 4.02
N PHE A 11 9.86 13.81 2.81
CA PHE A 11 10.09 15.02 2.03
C PHE A 11 8.80 15.72 1.61
N MET A 12 7.74 14.98 1.24
CA MET A 12 6.43 15.58 0.97
C MET A 12 5.86 16.32 2.19
N ILE A 13 5.99 15.74 3.38
CA ILE A 13 5.54 16.35 4.65
C ILE A 13 6.34 17.62 4.96
N VAL A 14 7.67 17.57 4.82
CA VAL A 14 8.53 18.75 5.05
C VAL A 14 8.22 19.85 4.03
N ALA A 15 8.02 19.49 2.77
CA ALA A 15 7.69 20.43 1.70
C ALA A 15 6.34 21.12 1.95
N ALA A 16 5.36 20.43 2.52
CA ALA A 16 4.09 21.02 2.94
C ALA A 16 4.20 21.89 4.22
N LEU A 17 5.23 21.69 5.05
CA LEU A 17 5.46 22.54 6.22
C LEU A 17 6.21 23.83 5.85
N ASP A 18 6.96 23.82 4.74
CA ASP A 18 7.77 24.96 4.28
C ASP A 18 6.93 26.11 3.71
N THR A 19 5.76 25.80 3.14
CA THR A 19 4.80 26.81 2.65
C THR A 19 4.23 27.69 3.78
N GLY A 20 4.27 27.21 5.03
CA GLY A 20 3.88 27.97 6.22
C GLY A 20 2.38 28.19 6.40
N SER A 21 1.53 27.50 5.64
CA SER A 21 0.07 27.63 5.73
C SER A 21 -0.53 26.78 6.88
N ALA A 22 -1.57 27.31 7.53
CA ALA A 22 -2.25 26.61 8.64
C ALA A 22 -2.96 25.32 8.17
N PHE A 23 -3.39 25.27 6.92
CA PHE A 23 -4.05 24.10 6.35
C PHE A 23 -3.05 23.00 6.00
N GLU A 24 -1.92 23.36 5.40
CA GLU A 24 -0.91 22.38 4.99
C GLU A 24 -0.31 21.63 6.18
N GLY A 25 -0.03 22.32 7.28
CA GLY A 25 0.34 21.67 8.53
C GLY A 25 -0.73 20.70 9.07
N MET A 26 -2.01 21.02 8.86
CA MET A 26 -3.12 20.12 9.23
C MET A 26 -3.14 18.86 8.35
N GLY A 27 -2.95 18.98 7.04
CA GLY A 27 -2.86 17.85 6.11
C GLY A 27 -1.63 16.97 6.40
N ALA A 28 -0.47 17.60 6.55
CA ALA A 28 0.82 16.96 6.85
C ALA A 28 0.76 16.14 8.15
N SER A 29 0.17 16.69 9.22
CA SER A 29 0.02 15.97 10.49
C SER A 29 -0.87 14.73 10.38
N ARG A 30 -1.93 14.78 9.56
CA ARG A 30 -2.83 13.64 9.31
C ARG A 30 -2.15 12.57 8.48
N GLU A 31 -1.47 12.96 7.41
CA GLU A 31 -0.73 12.04 6.54
C GLU A 31 0.38 11.33 7.32
N ALA A 32 1.13 12.05 8.17
CA ALA A 32 2.14 11.47 9.06
C ALA A 32 1.51 10.43 10.02
N LEU A 33 0.38 10.76 10.63
CA LEU A 33 -0.34 9.85 11.53
C LEU A 33 -0.80 8.59 10.81
N TYR A 34 -1.37 8.70 9.60
CA TYR A 34 -1.85 7.54 8.84
C TYR A 34 -0.71 6.59 8.45
N SER A 35 0.43 7.16 8.08
CA SER A 35 1.65 6.42 7.75
C SER A 35 2.16 5.64 8.96
N MET A 36 2.24 6.32 10.12
CA MET A 36 2.64 5.71 11.38
C MET A 36 1.72 4.54 11.78
N LEU A 37 0.41 4.65 11.53
CA LEU A 37 -0.55 3.59 11.86
C LEU A 37 -0.47 2.38 10.90
N VAL A 38 -0.16 2.60 9.62
CA VAL A 38 -0.03 1.53 8.61
C VAL A 38 1.28 0.76 8.75
N GLU A 39 2.35 1.44 9.12
CA GLU A 39 3.71 0.92 9.11
C GLU A 39 3.86 -0.45 9.82
N PRO A 40 3.30 -0.68 11.04
CA PRO A 40 3.36 -1.98 11.69
C PRO A 40 2.74 -3.12 10.87
N ALA A 41 1.60 -2.87 10.22
CA ALA A 41 0.93 -3.89 9.41
C ALA A 41 1.77 -4.29 8.20
N PHE A 42 2.47 -3.32 7.60
CA PHE A 42 3.37 -3.56 6.47
C PHE A 42 4.60 -4.36 6.90
N PHE A 43 5.21 -4.03 8.05
CA PHE A 43 6.35 -4.79 8.58
C PHE A 43 5.98 -6.22 8.94
N ILE A 44 4.83 -6.44 9.59
CA ILE A 44 4.39 -7.79 9.96
C ILE A 44 4.13 -8.63 8.70
N LEU A 45 3.57 -8.03 7.64
CA LEU A 45 3.40 -8.71 6.35
C LEU A 45 4.74 -9.15 5.77
N PHE A 46 5.73 -8.27 5.66
CA PHE A 46 7.03 -8.67 5.12
C PHE A 46 7.79 -9.63 6.05
N ALA A 47 7.66 -9.48 7.36
CA ALA A 47 8.22 -10.42 8.31
C ALA A 47 7.62 -11.83 8.14
N SER A 48 6.31 -11.93 7.90
CA SER A 48 5.64 -13.22 7.65
C SER A 48 6.11 -13.89 6.36
N LEU A 49 6.27 -13.12 5.27
CA LEU A 49 6.84 -13.61 4.02
C LEU A 49 8.30 -14.01 4.19
N ALA A 50 9.05 -13.25 4.98
CA ALA A 50 10.44 -13.55 5.23
C ALA A 50 10.65 -14.85 5.99
N MET A 51 9.82 -15.06 7.00
CA MET A 51 9.79 -16.28 7.79
C MET A 51 9.49 -17.52 6.91
N LEU A 52 8.57 -17.42 5.95
CA LEU A 52 8.27 -18.53 5.01
C LEU A 52 9.47 -18.88 4.11
N SER A 53 10.19 -17.87 3.62
CA SER A 53 11.31 -18.08 2.71
C SER A 53 12.63 -18.46 3.42
N GLY A 54 12.78 -18.10 4.70
CA GLY A 54 14.04 -18.20 5.45
C GLY A 54 15.14 -17.23 4.98
N THR A 55 14.83 -16.28 4.10
CA THR A 55 15.80 -15.35 3.49
C THR A 55 15.44 -13.89 3.76
N THR A 56 16.20 -12.93 3.23
CA THR A 56 15.86 -11.50 3.29
C THR A 56 15.78 -10.83 1.91
N SER A 57 16.06 -11.59 0.84
CA SER A 57 16.05 -11.11 -0.54
C SER A 57 14.64 -11.14 -1.14
N PHE A 58 14.26 -10.09 -1.87
CA PHE A 58 12.96 -9.98 -2.55
C PHE A 58 12.70 -11.08 -3.57
N GLU A 59 13.73 -11.48 -4.30
CA GLU A 59 13.63 -12.52 -5.32
C GLU A 59 13.19 -13.85 -4.69
N THR A 60 13.89 -14.29 -3.65
CA THR A 60 13.58 -15.53 -2.93
C THR A 60 12.29 -15.43 -2.11
N PHE A 61 11.92 -14.25 -1.61
CA PHE A 61 10.65 -14.02 -0.92
C PHE A 61 9.46 -14.46 -1.76
N PHE A 62 9.35 -13.91 -2.97
CA PHE A 62 8.19 -14.11 -3.80
C PHE A 62 8.16 -15.50 -4.45
N TYR A 63 9.33 -16.05 -4.80
CA TYR A 63 9.40 -17.40 -5.37
C TYR A 63 9.16 -18.53 -4.37
N SER A 64 9.32 -18.30 -3.06
CA SER A 64 9.06 -19.30 -2.03
C SER A 64 7.57 -19.57 -1.78
N LEU A 65 6.69 -18.67 -2.25
CA LEU A 65 5.24 -18.80 -2.09
C LEU A 65 4.67 -19.80 -3.10
N THR A 66 4.60 -21.07 -2.71
CA THR A 66 3.87 -22.08 -3.48
C THR A 66 2.43 -22.21 -3.01
N PHE A 67 1.45 -21.97 -3.88
CA PHE A 67 0.01 -22.12 -3.60
C PHE A 67 -0.47 -23.58 -3.60
N ASN A 68 0.28 -24.48 -2.97
CA ASN A 68 -0.03 -25.91 -2.97
C ASN A 68 -1.06 -26.32 -1.90
N SER A 69 -1.27 -25.46 -0.89
CA SER A 69 -2.21 -25.68 0.22
C SER A 69 -3.32 -24.64 0.22
N SER A 70 -4.52 -25.02 0.66
CA SER A 70 -5.63 -24.10 0.89
C SER A 70 -5.26 -22.96 1.85
N LEU A 71 -4.41 -23.23 2.85
CA LEU A 71 -3.88 -22.22 3.76
C LEU A 71 -2.97 -21.21 3.06
N ALA A 72 -2.13 -21.66 2.11
CA ALA A 72 -1.24 -20.78 1.36
C ALA A 72 -2.04 -19.84 0.44
N ILE A 73 -3.10 -20.36 -0.21
CA ILE A 73 -4.02 -19.55 -1.03
C ILE A 73 -4.72 -18.50 -0.15
N PHE A 74 -5.23 -18.92 1.01
CA PHE A 74 -5.90 -18.02 1.95
C PHE A 74 -4.97 -16.88 2.41
N ILE A 75 -3.71 -17.19 2.72
CA ILE A 75 -2.70 -16.20 3.09
C ILE A 75 -2.38 -15.27 1.93
N GLY A 76 -2.22 -15.78 0.71
CA GLY A 76 -1.98 -14.94 -0.48
C GLY A 76 -3.12 -13.95 -0.74
N VAL A 77 -4.37 -14.39 -0.57
CA VAL A 77 -5.54 -13.50 -0.69
C VAL A 77 -5.54 -12.44 0.40
N LEU A 78 -5.24 -12.79 1.65
CA LEU A 78 -5.15 -11.82 2.74
C LEU A 78 -3.99 -10.84 2.55
N ALA A 79 -2.83 -11.31 2.10
CA ALA A 79 -1.69 -10.45 1.80
C ALA A 79 -2.02 -9.47 0.67
N THR A 80 -2.69 -9.94 -0.39
CA THR A 80 -3.19 -9.09 -1.48
C THR A 80 -4.18 -8.04 -0.97
N TYR A 81 -5.15 -8.45 -0.14
CA TYR A 81 -6.11 -7.54 0.49
C TYR A 81 -5.41 -6.47 1.34
N LEU A 82 -4.41 -6.86 2.11
CA LEU A 82 -3.65 -5.97 2.99
C LEU A 82 -2.83 -4.97 2.16
N ILE A 83 -2.07 -5.42 1.16
CA ILE A 83 -1.30 -4.55 0.26
C ILE A 83 -2.24 -3.61 -0.49
N PHE A 84 -3.40 -4.08 -0.95
CA PHE A 84 -4.41 -3.25 -1.61
C PHE A 84 -4.91 -2.12 -0.72
N HIS A 85 -5.25 -2.42 0.54
CA HIS A 85 -5.69 -1.38 1.49
C HIS A 85 -4.57 -0.40 1.88
N ILE A 86 -3.33 -0.88 2.03
CA ILE A 86 -2.17 -0.01 2.25
C ILE A 86 -1.97 0.91 1.05
N ALA A 87 -2.08 0.38 -0.17
CA ALA A 87 -1.93 1.16 -1.39
C ALA A 87 -3.02 2.23 -1.55
N LEU A 88 -4.27 1.93 -1.17
CA LEU A 88 -5.34 2.94 -1.15
C LEU A 88 -5.01 4.08 -0.20
N LEU A 89 -4.50 3.77 0.99
CA LEU A 89 -4.10 4.79 1.95
C LEU A 89 -2.90 5.61 1.47
N GLU A 90 -1.87 4.93 0.96
CA GLU A 90 -0.60 5.55 0.57
C GLU A 90 -0.67 6.38 -0.72
N ASN A 91 -1.67 6.11 -1.56
CA ASN A 91 -2.00 6.92 -2.73
C ASN A 91 -3.16 7.89 -2.47
N SER A 92 -3.60 8.00 -1.21
CA SER A 92 -4.64 8.96 -0.78
C SER A 92 -5.94 8.81 -1.57
N ARG A 93 -6.38 7.55 -1.73
CA ARG A 93 -7.55 7.13 -2.50
C ARG A 93 -8.71 6.76 -1.58
N MET A 94 -9.91 6.70 -2.17
CA MET A 94 -11.10 6.30 -1.41
C MET A 94 -10.97 4.85 -0.92
N PRO A 95 -11.47 4.53 0.28
CA PRO A 95 -12.34 5.35 1.12
C PRO A 95 -11.61 6.23 2.16
N TYR A 96 -10.28 6.20 2.20
CA TYR A 96 -9.48 6.89 3.23
C TYR A 96 -9.35 8.38 2.95
N ASP A 97 -9.05 8.75 1.71
CA ASP A 97 -9.05 10.14 1.26
C ASP A 97 -9.70 10.28 -0.12
N ASP A 98 -10.07 11.49 -0.51
CA ASP A 98 -10.63 11.76 -1.84
C ASP A 98 -9.88 12.92 -2.50
N PRO A 99 -9.09 12.67 -3.56
CA PRO A 99 -8.30 13.70 -4.23
C PRO A 99 -9.16 14.75 -4.94
N LYS A 100 -10.47 14.50 -5.13
CA LYS A 100 -11.39 15.45 -5.77
C LYS A 100 -12.03 16.41 -4.77
N THR A 101 -11.85 16.20 -3.47
CA THR A 101 -12.48 17.06 -2.47
C THR A 101 -11.62 18.27 -2.16
N HIS A 102 -12.04 19.46 -2.60
CA HIS A 102 -11.39 20.74 -2.26
C HIS A 102 -12.01 21.39 -1.02
N LEU A 103 -12.34 20.59 0.00
CA LEU A 103 -12.89 21.10 1.26
C LEU A 103 -11.75 21.29 2.27
N GLU A 104 -11.30 22.54 2.40
CA GLU A 104 -10.17 23.03 3.22
C GLU A 104 -9.94 22.25 4.53
N LEU A 105 -11.00 22.02 5.31
CA LEU A 105 -10.91 21.39 6.63
C LEU A 105 -10.78 19.86 6.63
N THR A 106 -11.19 19.19 5.56
CA THR A 106 -11.25 17.72 5.49
C THR A 106 -10.22 17.09 4.58
N MET A 107 -9.55 17.88 3.75
CA MET A 107 -8.47 17.39 2.90
C MET A 107 -7.31 16.84 3.76
N ILE A 108 -6.63 15.83 3.22
CA ILE A 108 -5.43 15.25 3.83
C ILE A 108 -4.26 15.41 2.87
N HIS A 109 -4.27 14.67 1.75
CA HIS A 109 -3.18 14.74 0.78
C HIS A 109 -3.23 16.00 -0.08
N GLU A 110 -4.42 16.33 -0.59
CA GLU A 110 -4.58 17.45 -1.51
C GLU A 110 -4.15 18.77 -0.88
N VAL A 111 -4.31 18.94 0.45
CA VAL A 111 -3.82 20.15 1.15
C VAL A 111 -2.33 20.35 0.94
N MET A 112 -1.54 19.29 1.10
CA MET A 112 -0.07 19.36 1.02
C MET A 112 0.44 19.77 -0.36
N VAL A 113 -0.43 19.75 -1.38
CA VAL A 113 -0.08 20.00 -2.77
C VAL A 113 -0.76 21.27 -3.30
N LEU A 114 -1.60 21.95 -2.51
CA LEU A 114 -2.41 23.10 -2.96
C LEU A 114 -1.57 24.27 -3.47
N ASP A 115 -0.45 24.57 -2.81
CA ASP A 115 0.38 25.71 -3.16
C ASP A 115 1.36 25.41 -4.32
N TYR A 116 1.40 24.15 -4.80
CA TYR A 116 2.25 23.74 -5.92
C TYR A 116 1.56 23.94 -7.28
N CYS A 117 2.33 24.37 -8.27
CA CYS A 117 1.84 24.56 -9.63
C CYS A 117 2.84 24.13 -10.70
N GLY A 118 2.37 24.02 -11.95
CA GLY A 118 3.23 23.79 -13.10
C GLY A 118 4.06 22.51 -13.01
N PHE A 119 5.39 22.67 -13.13
CA PHE A 119 6.33 21.55 -13.18
C PHE A 119 6.42 20.79 -11.85
N ASP A 120 6.40 21.49 -10.72
CA ASP A 120 6.53 20.87 -9.40
C ASP A 120 5.31 19.99 -9.09
N LEU A 121 4.12 20.48 -9.42
CA LEU A 121 2.88 19.69 -9.33
C LEU A 121 2.94 18.44 -10.21
N ALA A 122 3.48 18.54 -11.42
CA ALA A 122 3.62 17.42 -12.33
C ALA A 122 4.57 16.34 -11.77
N LEU A 123 5.67 16.74 -11.12
CA LEU A 123 6.59 15.81 -10.45
C LEU A 123 5.90 15.07 -9.29
N ILE A 124 5.12 15.78 -8.47
CA ILE A 124 4.38 15.18 -7.35
C ILE A 124 3.36 14.16 -7.86
N GLN A 125 2.58 14.52 -8.88
CA GLN A 125 1.60 13.61 -9.50
C GLN A 125 2.28 12.38 -10.12
N TRP A 126 3.39 12.58 -10.82
CA TRP A 126 4.15 11.48 -11.41
C TRP A 126 4.72 10.53 -10.34
N ALA A 127 5.23 11.06 -9.23
CA ALA A 127 5.65 10.25 -8.09
C ALA A 127 4.49 9.44 -7.49
N GLY A 128 3.28 10.01 -7.42
CA GLY A 128 2.07 9.28 -7.04
C GLY A 128 1.76 8.11 -7.97
N HIS A 129 1.85 8.31 -9.29
CA HIS A 129 1.67 7.22 -10.26
C HIS A 129 2.73 6.12 -10.14
N LEU A 130 3.99 6.48 -9.91
CA LEU A 130 5.06 5.50 -9.66
C LEU A 130 4.78 4.70 -8.39
N LYS A 131 4.35 5.35 -7.31
CA LYS A 131 3.97 4.69 -6.05
C LYS A 131 2.83 3.67 -6.28
N PHE A 132 1.82 4.03 -7.08
CA PHE A 132 0.73 3.13 -7.45
C PHE A 132 1.22 1.88 -8.19
N ILE A 133 2.14 2.04 -9.14
CA ILE A 133 2.75 0.93 -9.88
C ILE A 133 3.56 0.04 -8.93
N ILE A 134 4.31 0.62 -8.00
CA ILE A 134 5.10 -0.13 -7.01
C ILE A 134 4.20 -1.05 -6.16
N TYR A 135 3.06 -0.57 -5.67
CA TYR A 135 2.14 -1.41 -4.89
C TYR A 135 1.49 -2.51 -5.73
N SER A 136 1.11 -2.22 -6.97
CA SER A 136 0.57 -3.26 -7.86
C SER A 136 1.64 -4.30 -8.24
N LEU A 137 2.91 -3.91 -8.34
CA LEU A 137 4.05 -4.83 -8.52
C LEU A 137 4.24 -5.77 -7.32
N LEU A 138 4.05 -5.27 -6.09
CA LEU A 138 4.11 -6.13 -4.90
C LEU A 138 3.01 -7.19 -4.93
N VAL A 139 1.80 -6.82 -5.38
CA VAL A 139 0.69 -7.77 -5.56
C VAL A 139 1.01 -8.77 -6.68
N SER A 140 1.53 -8.30 -7.82
CA SER A 140 1.83 -9.19 -8.95
C SER A 140 2.86 -10.25 -8.56
N ASN A 141 3.90 -9.86 -7.83
CA ASN A 141 4.97 -10.77 -7.43
C ASN A 141 4.50 -11.86 -6.46
N LEU A 142 3.39 -11.68 -5.73
CA LEU A 142 2.81 -12.76 -4.92
C LEU A 142 2.30 -13.92 -5.79
N PHE A 143 1.96 -13.68 -7.05
CA PHE A 143 1.37 -14.69 -7.95
C PHE A 143 2.32 -15.20 -9.04
N ILE A 144 3.51 -14.60 -9.17
CA ILE A 144 4.50 -15.02 -10.16
C ILE A 144 5.33 -16.18 -9.60
N ALA A 145 5.27 -17.33 -10.25
CA ALA A 145 6.13 -18.48 -9.95
C ALA A 145 7.43 -18.43 -10.77
N SER A 146 8.54 -18.90 -10.17
CA SER A 146 9.87 -18.94 -10.80
C SER A 146 9.95 -19.83 -12.04
N SER A 147 9.03 -20.76 -12.20
CA SER A 147 8.96 -21.68 -13.34
C SER A 147 8.40 -21.05 -14.61
N PHE A 148 7.82 -19.84 -14.53
CA PHE A 148 7.21 -19.19 -15.69
C PHE A 148 8.24 -18.49 -16.59
N PRO A 149 8.07 -18.57 -17.93
CA PRO A 149 8.94 -17.85 -18.85
C PRO A 149 8.77 -16.34 -18.73
N GLU A 150 9.82 -15.57 -19.04
CA GLU A 150 9.88 -14.11 -18.83
C GLU A 150 8.70 -13.36 -19.48
N TRP A 151 8.31 -13.74 -20.69
CA TRP A 151 7.17 -13.11 -21.39
C TRP A 151 5.85 -13.27 -20.62
N LEU A 152 5.65 -14.41 -19.95
CA LEU A 152 4.46 -14.66 -19.16
C LEU A 152 4.48 -13.85 -17.86
N GLN A 153 5.65 -13.64 -17.25
CA GLN A 153 5.81 -12.80 -16.06
C GLN A 153 5.43 -11.34 -16.36
N TRP A 154 5.91 -10.79 -17.48
CA TRP A 154 5.52 -9.45 -17.95
C TRP A 154 4.02 -9.35 -18.21
N LEU A 155 3.42 -10.37 -18.83
CA LEU A 155 1.98 -10.42 -19.09
C LEU A 155 1.18 -10.43 -17.77
N ILE A 156 1.57 -11.26 -16.79
CA ILE A 156 0.94 -11.29 -15.46
C ILE A 156 1.07 -9.93 -14.79
N PHE A 157 2.24 -9.30 -14.83
CA PHE A 157 2.44 -7.96 -14.29
C PHE A 157 1.46 -6.95 -14.91
N VAL A 158 1.39 -6.85 -16.24
CA VAL A 158 0.47 -5.90 -16.91
C VAL A 158 -1.00 -6.22 -16.60
N LEU A 159 -1.39 -7.49 -16.58
CA LEU A 159 -2.77 -7.86 -16.23
C LEU A 159 -3.10 -7.51 -14.78
N THR A 160 -2.21 -7.80 -13.84
CA THR A 160 -2.43 -7.48 -12.43
C THR A 160 -2.47 -5.98 -12.16
N THR A 161 -1.63 -5.17 -12.83
CA THR A 161 -1.70 -3.70 -12.68
C THR A 161 -3.00 -3.13 -13.24
N LEU A 162 -3.49 -3.64 -14.38
CA LEU A 162 -4.79 -3.27 -14.94
C LEU A 162 -5.95 -3.68 -14.01
N LEU A 163 -5.94 -4.92 -13.50
CA LEU A 163 -6.94 -5.40 -12.56
C LEU A 163 -6.92 -4.59 -11.26
N PHE A 164 -5.74 -4.23 -10.78
CA PHE A 164 -5.57 -3.39 -9.60
C PHE A 164 -6.18 -2.00 -9.82
N ALA A 165 -5.92 -1.38 -10.98
CA ALA A 165 -6.54 -0.10 -11.35
C ALA A 165 -8.07 -0.19 -11.45
N ILE A 166 -8.61 -1.25 -12.05
CA ILE A 166 -10.05 -1.49 -12.13
C ILE A 166 -10.64 -1.66 -10.73
N ALA A 167 -9.98 -2.42 -9.84
CA ALA A 167 -10.43 -2.63 -8.47
C ALA A 167 -10.45 -1.32 -7.66
N VAL A 168 -9.43 -0.47 -7.82
CA VAL A 168 -9.42 0.87 -7.20
C VAL A 168 -10.56 1.73 -7.75
N GLY A 169 -10.75 1.77 -9.07
CA GLY A 169 -11.86 2.51 -9.69
C GLY A 169 -13.24 2.01 -9.24
N PHE A 170 -13.40 0.71 -9.04
CA PHE A 170 -14.61 0.11 -8.48
C PHE A 170 -14.82 0.56 -7.03
N VAL A 171 -13.78 0.52 -6.19
CA VAL A 171 -13.86 1.01 -4.81
C VAL A 171 -14.23 2.49 -4.77
N GLU A 172 -13.61 3.32 -5.60
CA GLU A 172 -13.94 4.75 -5.71
C GLU A 172 -15.39 4.99 -6.16
N SER A 173 -15.93 4.14 -7.04
CA SER A 173 -17.29 4.32 -7.56
C SER A 173 -18.37 3.86 -6.58
N PHE A 174 -18.12 2.82 -5.79
CA PHE A 174 -19.13 2.17 -4.96
C PHE A 174 -19.01 2.44 -3.46
N ARG A 175 -17.86 2.94 -2.96
CA ARG A 175 -17.69 3.26 -1.54
C ARG A 175 -17.75 4.77 -1.28
N ALA A 176 -18.51 5.12 -0.24
CA ALA A 176 -18.47 6.46 0.31
C ALA A 176 -17.18 6.69 1.10
N ARG A 177 -16.69 7.93 1.07
CA ARG A 177 -15.59 8.42 1.89
C ARG A 177 -15.88 8.19 3.37
N HIS A 178 -14.89 7.67 4.10
CA HIS A 178 -14.98 7.53 5.54
C HIS A 178 -14.94 8.89 6.24
N LYS A 179 -15.62 8.99 7.38
CA LYS A 179 -15.45 10.14 8.27
C LYS A 179 -14.01 10.13 8.80
N LEU A 180 -13.34 11.28 8.89
CA LEU A 180 -11.95 11.40 9.38
C LEU A 180 -11.70 10.66 10.71
N ARG A 181 -12.64 10.75 11.66
CA ARG A 181 -12.54 10.04 12.96
C ARG A 181 -12.54 8.51 12.84
N SER A 182 -13.10 7.99 11.74
CA SER A 182 -13.17 6.56 11.45
C SER A 182 -11.96 6.04 10.70
N ASN A 183 -11.20 6.91 10.00
CA ASN A 183 -10.00 6.51 9.26
C ASN A 183 -8.99 5.81 10.19
N ASN A 184 -8.68 6.41 11.34
CA ASN A 184 -7.74 5.82 12.31
C ASN A 184 -8.13 4.38 12.67
N LYS A 185 -9.43 4.12 12.90
CA LYS A 185 -9.94 2.78 13.21
C LYS A 185 -9.77 1.83 12.01
N ALA A 186 -10.14 2.29 10.81
CA ALA A 186 -10.02 1.50 9.59
C ALA A 186 -8.57 1.13 9.27
N ILE A 187 -7.62 2.01 9.60
CA ILE A 187 -6.18 1.78 9.40
C ILE A 187 -5.65 0.78 10.42
N VAL A 188 -5.99 0.95 11.69
CA VAL A 188 -5.55 0.04 12.77
C VAL A 188 -6.06 -1.38 12.55
N ILE A 189 -7.21 -1.58 11.90
CA ILE A 189 -7.73 -2.91 11.53
C ILE A 189 -6.79 -3.68 10.58
N LEU A 190 -5.89 -3.02 9.86
CA LEU A 190 -4.89 -3.72 9.03
C LEU A 190 -3.87 -4.49 9.87
N ILE A 191 -3.61 -4.06 11.11
CA ILE A 191 -2.66 -4.72 12.02
C ILE A 191 -3.12 -6.14 12.39
N PRO A 192 -4.33 -6.40 12.92
CA PRO A 192 -4.76 -7.76 13.22
C PRO A 192 -4.83 -8.66 11.97
N ILE A 193 -5.09 -8.10 10.79
CA ILE A 193 -5.04 -8.86 9.53
C ILE A 193 -3.59 -9.30 9.23
N SER A 194 -2.62 -8.42 9.41
CA SER A 194 -1.19 -8.77 9.28
C SER A 194 -0.77 -9.85 10.28
N ILE A 195 -1.26 -9.78 11.51
CA ILE A 195 -0.99 -10.78 12.56
C ILE A 195 -1.59 -12.14 12.16
N LEU A 196 -2.78 -12.16 11.56
CA LEU A 196 -3.39 -13.40 11.07
C LEU A 196 -2.54 -14.03 9.96
N ILE A 197 -2.03 -13.21 9.03
CA ILE A 197 -1.09 -13.67 8.00
C ILE A 197 0.16 -14.29 8.65
N PHE A 198 0.73 -13.63 9.67
CA PHE A 198 1.88 -14.13 10.41
C PHE A 198 1.63 -15.50 11.07
N PHE A 199 0.52 -15.67 11.80
CA PHE A 199 0.17 -16.97 12.36
C PHE A 199 -0.12 -18.02 11.29
N GLY A 200 -0.78 -17.64 10.19
CA GLY A 200 -1.00 -18.52 9.05
C GLY A 200 0.33 -19.02 8.46
N SER A 201 1.31 -18.14 8.31
CA SER A 201 2.63 -18.52 7.83
C SER A 201 3.37 -19.46 8.79
N MET A 202 3.26 -19.25 10.11
CA MET A 202 3.81 -20.18 11.11
C MET A 202 3.19 -21.58 11.01
N LEU A 203 1.88 -21.66 10.80
CA LEU A 203 1.19 -22.95 10.65
C LEU A 203 1.61 -23.72 9.40
N ILE A 204 1.94 -23.01 8.31
CA ILE A 204 2.48 -23.64 7.09
C ILE A 204 3.85 -24.23 7.38
N MET A 205 4.73 -23.51 8.08
CA MET A 205 6.05 -24.03 8.45
C MET A 205 5.96 -25.25 9.37
N ASN A 206 5.09 -25.23 10.38
CA ASN A 206 4.90 -26.37 11.29
C ASN A 206 4.27 -27.60 10.64
N LYS A 207 3.71 -27.50 9.42
CA LYS A 207 3.28 -28.66 8.63
C LYS A 207 4.37 -29.18 7.68
N LEU A 208 5.46 -28.44 7.52
CA LEU A 208 6.62 -28.80 6.69
C LEU A 208 7.73 -29.50 7.51
N PHE A 209 7.68 -29.41 8.85
CA PHE A 209 8.51 -30.13 9.81
C PHE A 209 7.67 -31.14 10.60
#